data_AF-A0A962QSB9-F1
#
_entry.id   AF-A0A962QSB9-F1
#
_cell.length_a   1.000
_cell.length_b   1.000
_cell.length_c   1.000
_cell.angle_alpha   90.00
_cell.angle_beta   90.00
_cell.angle_gamma   90.00
#
_symmetry.space_group_name_H-M   'P 1'
#
loop_
_entity.id
_entity.type
_entity.pdbx_description
1 polymer ?
#
loop_
_entity_poly.entity_id
_entity_poly.type
_entity_poly.pdbx_seq_one_letter_code
_entity_poly.pdbx_strand_id
1 'polypeptide(L)'
;MCRICWFMVLILAVSVSALVYLFVVRGVTVPASDGRTAILLAPAERDLVLTEMRGFLAAVQSITEGVVNEDPAAVAAAARSAGAPAQHSVPASLVGKLPLAFKRLGFDTHGRFDQLALDVGQFGDTSQVLP
;
A
#
# COMPACT_ATOMS: atom_id res chain seq x y z
N MET A 1 26.65 19.22 34.70
CA MET A 1 25.80 18.55 33.68
C MET A 1 24.47 18.18 34.32
N CYS A 2 23.36 18.68 33.77
CA CYS A 2 22.02 18.56 34.36
C CYS A 2 21.48 17.12 34.22
N ARG A 3 21.64 16.29 35.27
CA ARG A 3 21.15 14.89 35.30
C ARG A 3 19.63 14.81 35.11
N ILE A 4 18.89 15.77 35.66
CA ILE A 4 17.42 15.89 35.55
C ILE A 4 16.97 16.11 34.10
N CYS A 5 17.69 16.94 33.35
CA CYS A 5 17.41 17.22 31.95
C CYS A 5 17.53 15.94 31.09
N TRP A 6 18.54 15.11 31.37
CA TRP A 6 18.70 13.80 30.72
C TRP A 6 17.57 12.82 31.06
N PHE A 7 17.09 12.80 32.31
CA PHE A 7 15.94 11.97 32.68
C PHE A 7 14.66 12.40 31.97
N MET A 8 14.37 13.71 31.87
CA MET A 8 13.21 14.20 31.12
C MET A 8 13.28 13.85 29.63
N VAL A 9 14.46 14.02 29.01
CA VAL A 9 14.68 13.65 27.60
C VAL A 9 14.46 12.16 27.39
N LEU A 10 14.97 11.31 28.30
CA LEU A 10 14.82 9.86 28.19
C LEU A 10 13.34 9.44 28.33
N ILE A 11 12.61 10.01 29.30
CA ILE A 11 11.18 9.74 29.48
C ILE A 11 10.39 10.16 28.24
N LEU A 12 10.68 11.34 27.68
CA LEU A 12 10.02 11.82 26.47
C LEU A 12 10.35 10.94 25.25
N ALA A 13 11.60 10.51 25.10
CA ALA A 13 12.00 9.62 24.01
C ALA A 13 11.29 8.27 24.10
N VAL A 14 11.17 7.69 25.30
CA VAL A 14 10.46 6.43 25.52
C VAL A 14 8.96 6.60 25.25
N SER A 15 8.34 7.69 25.72
CA SER A 15 6.91 7.91 25.51
C SER A 15 6.59 8.11 24.02
N VAL A 16 7.37 8.90 23.29
CA VAL A 16 7.22 9.07 21.85
C VAL A 16 7.42 7.74 21.11
N SER A 17 8.45 6.98 21.47
CA SER A 17 8.72 5.67 20.85
C SER A 17 7.57 4.68 21.08
N ALA A 18 7.00 4.65 22.28
CA ALA A 18 5.85 3.81 22.60
C ALA A 18 4.61 4.22 21.79
N LEU A 19 4.35 5.52 21.65
CA LEU A 19 3.25 6.03 20.83
C LEU A 19 3.44 5.66 19.34
N VAL A 20 4.64 5.86 18.80
CA VAL A 20 4.95 5.46 17.42
C VAL A 20 4.75 3.96 17.22
N TYR A 21 5.20 3.14 18.15
CA TYR A 21 5.02 1.70 18.06
C TYR A 21 3.52 1.31 18.08
N LEU A 22 2.75 1.83 19.02
CA LEU A 22 1.34 1.49 19.20
C LEU A 22 0.46 1.98 18.05
N PHE A 23 0.67 3.22 17.57
CA PHE A 23 -0.21 3.86 16.60
C PHE A 23 0.26 3.77 15.15
N VAL A 24 1.56 3.55 14.90
CA VAL A 24 2.13 3.51 13.53
C VAL A 24 2.57 2.11 13.14
N VAL A 25 3.27 1.40 14.03
CA VAL A 25 3.91 0.11 13.70
C VAL A 25 2.94 -1.05 13.83
N ARG A 26 2.28 -1.18 14.99
CA ARG A 26 1.45 -2.34 15.34
C ARG A 26 0.14 -2.43 14.55
N GLY A 27 -0.51 -1.29 14.32
CA GLY A 27 -1.88 -1.24 13.79
C GLY A 27 -2.91 -1.90 14.72
N VAL A 28 -4.13 -2.11 14.22
CA VAL A 28 -5.22 -2.79 14.95
C VAL A 28 -5.36 -4.20 14.40
N THR A 29 -4.67 -5.14 15.05
CA THR A 29 -4.51 -6.51 14.54
C THR A 29 -4.65 -7.57 15.62
N VAL A 30 -5.00 -8.80 15.20
CA VAL A 30 -5.03 -10.02 16.02
C VAL A 30 -4.40 -11.19 15.26
N PRO A 31 -3.86 -12.21 15.94
CA PRO A 31 -3.42 -13.43 15.26
C PRO A 31 -4.64 -14.14 14.63
N ALA A 32 -4.47 -14.60 13.39
CA ALA A 32 -5.42 -15.47 12.71
C ALA A 32 -5.11 -16.96 12.99
N SER A 33 -6.11 -17.82 12.84
CA SER A 33 -5.97 -19.27 13.09
C SER A 33 -4.99 -19.98 12.14
N ASP A 34 -4.66 -19.34 11.01
CA ASP A 34 -3.73 -19.85 10.00
C ASP A 34 -2.33 -19.23 10.12
N GLY A 35 -2.03 -18.55 11.23
CA GLY A 35 -0.73 -17.93 11.49
C GLY A 35 -0.52 -16.57 10.82
N ARG A 36 -1.51 -16.05 10.08
CA ARG A 36 -1.46 -14.68 9.53
C ARG A 36 -1.81 -13.63 10.59
N THR A 37 -1.51 -12.37 10.29
CA THR A 37 -1.98 -11.22 11.06
C THR A 37 -3.30 -10.73 10.47
N ALA A 38 -4.39 -10.87 11.20
CA ALA A 38 -5.69 -10.34 10.81
C ALA A 38 -5.79 -8.86 11.20
N ILE A 39 -6.15 -8.01 10.24
CA ILE A 39 -6.44 -6.60 10.47
C ILE A 39 -7.92 -6.47 10.83
N LEU A 40 -8.22 -5.81 11.95
CA LEU A 40 -9.60 -5.63 12.40
C LEU A 40 -10.20 -4.41 11.70
N LEU A 41 -11.13 -4.66 10.78
CA LEU A 41 -11.78 -3.64 9.96
C LEU A 41 -13.27 -3.51 10.31
N ALA A 42 -13.79 -2.28 10.25
CA ALA A 42 -15.23 -2.06 10.19
C ALA A 42 -15.77 -2.58 8.84
N PRO A 43 -17.08 -2.91 8.73
CA PRO A 43 -17.65 -3.42 7.49
C PRO A 43 -17.35 -2.55 6.26
N ALA A 44 -17.56 -1.23 6.35
CA ALA A 44 -17.28 -0.31 5.25
C ALA A 44 -15.79 -0.22 4.86
N GLU A 45 -14.88 -0.36 5.82
CA GLU A 45 -13.44 -0.39 5.55
C GLU A 45 -13.04 -1.69 4.84
N ARG A 46 -13.65 -2.82 5.24
CA ARG A 46 -13.45 -4.11 4.56
C ARG A 46 -13.95 -4.05 3.12
N ASP A 47 -15.12 -3.46 2.90
CA ASP A 47 -15.70 -3.31 1.56
C ASP A 47 -14.81 -2.44 0.66
N LEU A 48 -14.20 -1.38 1.22
CA LEU A 48 -13.24 -0.55 0.52
C LEU A 48 -11.99 -1.36 0.10
N VAL A 49 -11.38 -2.10 1.03
CA VAL A 49 -10.22 -2.97 0.73
C VAL A 49 -10.56 -4.00 -0.34
N LEU A 50 -11.72 -4.67 -0.24
CA LEU A 50 -12.15 -5.66 -1.24
C LEU A 50 -12.48 -5.02 -2.61
N THR A 51 -12.90 -3.77 -2.63
CA THR A 51 -13.08 -3.00 -3.87
C THR A 51 -11.74 -2.71 -4.52
N GLU A 52 -10.75 -2.30 -3.74
CA GLU A 52 -9.37 -2.09 -4.21
C GLU A 52 -8.75 -3.39 -4.74
N MET A 53 -8.93 -4.52 -4.03
CA MET A 53 -8.45 -5.83 -4.51
C MET A 53 -9.07 -6.23 -5.87
N ARG A 54 -10.36 -5.94 -6.09
CA ARG A 54 -11.01 -6.15 -7.39
C ARG A 54 -10.48 -5.19 -8.45
N GLY A 55 -10.16 -3.95 -8.07
CA GLY A 55 -9.50 -2.97 -8.93
C GLY A 55 -8.14 -3.45 -9.42
N PHE A 56 -7.30 -4.01 -8.53
CA PHE A 56 -6.03 -4.62 -8.93
C PHE A 56 -6.21 -5.77 -9.90
N LEU A 57 -7.18 -6.66 -9.67
CA LEU A 57 -7.44 -7.78 -10.58
C LEU A 57 -7.89 -7.27 -11.97
N ALA A 58 -8.76 -6.26 -12.01
CA ALA A 58 -9.18 -5.64 -13.27
C ALA A 58 -8.00 -4.98 -14.00
N ALA A 59 -7.12 -4.27 -13.28
CA ALA A 59 -5.92 -3.68 -13.86
C ALA A 59 -4.99 -4.74 -14.46
N VAL A 60 -4.73 -5.84 -13.73
CA VAL A 60 -3.91 -6.96 -14.23
C VAL A 60 -4.51 -7.59 -15.49
N GLN A 61 -5.84 -7.78 -15.52
CA GLN A 61 -6.52 -8.28 -16.70
C GLN A 61 -6.33 -7.33 -17.90
N SER A 62 -6.60 -6.04 -17.73
CA SER A 62 -6.47 -5.05 -18.81
C SER A 62 -5.02 -4.86 -19.27
N ILE A 63 -4.04 -4.96 -18.36
CA ILE A 63 -2.62 -5.01 -18.73
C ILE A 63 -2.35 -6.22 -19.61
N THR A 64 -2.82 -7.40 -19.21
CA THR A 64 -2.62 -8.64 -19.98
C THR A 64 -3.26 -8.54 -21.36
N GLU A 65 -4.46 -8.01 -21.47
CA GLU A 65 -5.14 -7.75 -22.75
C GLU A 65 -4.36 -6.75 -23.62
N GLY A 66 -3.83 -5.68 -23.03
CA GLY A 66 -2.99 -4.71 -23.73
C GLY A 66 -1.70 -5.32 -24.27
N VAL A 67 -1.05 -6.21 -23.50
CA VAL A 67 0.15 -6.94 -23.95
C VAL A 67 -0.18 -7.85 -25.13
N VAL A 68 -1.26 -8.64 -25.05
CA VAL A 68 -1.68 -9.56 -26.12
C VAL A 68 -2.00 -8.82 -27.42
N ASN A 69 -2.55 -7.61 -27.33
CA ASN A 69 -2.89 -6.78 -28.48
C ASN A 69 -1.75 -5.85 -28.94
N GLU A 70 -0.55 -5.96 -28.34
CA GLU A 70 0.59 -5.09 -28.62
C GLU A 70 0.25 -3.59 -28.47
N ASP A 71 -0.62 -3.26 -27.50
CA ASP A 71 -1.09 -1.90 -27.24
C ASP A 71 -0.44 -1.32 -25.96
N PRO A 72 0.73 -0.68 -26.07
CA PRO A 72 1.43 -0.09 -24.93
C PRO A 72 0.64 1.06 -24.28
N ALA A 73 -0.22 1.75 -25.04
CA ALA A 73 -1.05 2.83 -24.50
C ALA A 73 -2.13 2.29 -23.56
N ALA A 74 -2.77 1.18 -23.95
CA ALA A 74 -3.73 0.46 -23.11
C ALA A 74 -3.06 -0.08 -21.84
N VAL A 75 -1.87 -0.68 -21.95
CA VAL A 75 -1.10 -1.17 -20.79
C VAL A 75 -0.78 -0.03 -19.83
N ALA A 76 -0.25 1.10 -20.33
CA ALA A 76 0.10 2.24 -19.49
C ALA A 76 -1.13 2.86 -18.80
N ALA A 77 -2.27 2.92 -19.49
CA ALA A 77 -3.52 3.42 -18.91
C ALA A 77 -4.04 2.50 -17.81
N ALA A 78 -4.05 1.18 -18.03
CA ALA A 78 -4.46 0.19 -17.06
C ALA A 78 -3.55 0.22 -15.81
N ALA A 79 -2.24 0.28 -16.00
CA ALA A 79 -1.28 0.38 -14.91
C ALA A 79 -1.48 1.66 -14.07
N ARG A 80 -1.66 2.83 -14.69
CA ARG A 80 -1.94 4.09 -13.96
C ARG A 80 -3.19 4.02 -13.09
N SER A 81 -4.22 3.27 -13.52
CA SER A 81 -5.45 3.13 -12.74
C SER A 81 -5.23 2.46 -11.37
N ALA A 82 -4.17 1.65 -11.26
CA ALA A 82 -3.74 0.99 -10.03
C ALA A 82 -2.52 1.67 -9.36
N GLY A 83 -2.09 2.83 -9.87
CA GLY A 83 -0.95 3.60 -9.34
C GLY A 83 -1.25 4.33 -8.02
N ALA A 84 -0.28 5.12 -7.53
CA ALA A 84 -0.39 5.85 -6.26
C ALA A 84 -1.63 6.75 -6.13
N PRO A 85 -2.16 7.41 -7.19
CA PRO A 85 -3.36 8.23 -7.06
C PRO A 85 -4.61 7.48 -6.57
N ALA A 86 -4.68 6.15 -6.76
CA ALA A 86 -5.77 5.33 -6.26
C ALA A 86 -5.91 5.41 -4.72
N GLN A 87 -4.80 5.68 -4.02
CA GLN A 87 -4.73 5.72 -2.57
C GLN A 87 -5.38 6.96 -1.95
N HIS A 88 -5.61 8.04 -2.72
CA HIS A 88 -6.16 9.29 -2.20
C HIS A 88 -7.57 9.14 -1.59
N SER A 89 -8.30 8.11 -1.99
CA SER A 89 -9.65 7.82 -1.48
C SER A 89 -9.67 7.05 -0.16
N VAL A 90 -8.51 6.61 0.34
CA VAL A 90 -8.41 5.79 1.56
C VAL A 90 -8.56 6.68 2.80
N PRO A 91 -9.57 6.43 3.66
CA PRO A 91 -9.82 7.28 4.81
C PRO A 91 -8.75 7.10 5.89
N ALA A 92 -8.41 8.18 6.60
CA ALA A 92 -7.43 8.17 7.68
C ALA A 92 -7.77 7.16 8.79
N SER A 93 -9.06 6.89 9.02
CA SER A 93 -9.54 5.87 9.96
C SER A 93 -9.06 4.46 9.60
N LEU A 94 -9.04 4.13 8.31
CA LEU A 94 -8.50 2.88 7.80
C LEU A 94 -6.98 2.88 7.90
N VAL A 95 -6.31 3.95 7.43
CA VAL A 95 -4.84 4.07 7.47
C VAL A 95 -4.30 3.87 8.90
N GLY A 96 -4.98 4.37 9.92
CA GLY A 96 -4.59 4.19 11.33
C GLY A 96 -4.62 2.73 11.80
N LYS A 97 -5.45 1.87 11.19
CA LYS A 97 -5.56 0.45 11.55
C LYS A 97 -4.53 -0.44 10.87
N LEU A 98 -4.00 -0.01 9.72
CA LEU A 98 -3.07 -0.82 8.94
C LEU A 98 -1.70 -0.90 9.64
N PRO A 99 -1.14 -2.10 9.85
CA PRO A 99 0.21 -2.26 10.37
C PRO A 99 1.25 -1.74 9.35
N LEU A 100 2.43 -1.33 9.83
CA LEU A 100 3.47 -0.75 8.97
C LEU A 100 3.87 -1.65 7.81
N ALA A 101 3.93 -2.96 8.02
CA ALA A 101 4.26 -3.93 6.97
C ALA A 101 3.23 -3.89 5.82
N PHE A 102 1.94 -3.79 6.14
CA PHE A 102 0.88 -3.69 5.13
C PHE A 102 0.95 -2.37 4.36
N LYS A 103 1.21 -1.25 5.05
CA LYS A 103 1.39 0.07 4.40
C LYS A 103 2.54 0.04 3.39
N ARG A 104 3.68 -0.54 3.78
CA ARG A 104 4.84 -0.69 2.88
C ARG A 104 4.48 -1.52 1.65
N LEU A 105 3.78 -2.64 1.84
CA LEU A 105 3.35 -3.49 0.72
C LEU A 105 2.40 -2.73 -0.22
N GLY A 106 1.42 -2.01 0.32
CA GLY A 106 0.50 -1.19 -0.47
C GLY A 106 1.24 -0.13 -1.28
N PHE A 107 2.10 0.68 -0.64
CA PHE A 107 2.90 1.70 -1.34
C PHE A 107 3.81 1.12 -2.43
N ASP A 108 4.48 0.01 -2.16
CA ASP A 108 5.32 -0.67 -3.15
C ASP A 108 4.48 -1.18 -4.34
N THR A 109 3.31 -1.76 -4.06
CA THR A 109 2.40 -2.27 -5.11
C THR A 109 1.96 -1.15 -6.05
N HIS A 110 1.44 -0.04 -5.51
CA HIS A 110 1.04 1.11 -6.31
C HIS A 110 2.23 1.73 -7.06
N GLY A 111 3.39 1.85 -6.41
CA GLY A 111 4.60 2.37 -7.05
C GLY A 111 5.09 1.51 -8.22
N ARG A 112 4.93 0.18 -8.14
CA ARG A 112 5.25 -0.72 -9.26
C ARG A 112 4.30 -0.57 -10.44
N PHE A 113 3.02 -0.31 -10.19
CA PHE A 113 2.07 0.03 -11.26
C PHE A 113 2.41 1.37 -11.92
N ASP A 114 2.79 2.39 -11.15
CA ASP A 114 3.27 3.66 -11.71
C ASP A 114 4.54 3.46 -12.56
N GLN A 115 5.50 2.67 -12.06
CA GLN A 115 6.73 2.37 -12.80
C GLN A 115 6.44 1.63 -14.10
N LEU A 116 5.58 0.62 -14.08
CA LEU A 116 5.16 -0.09 -15.28
C LEU A 116 4.54 0.86 -16.32
N ALA A 117 3.69 1.79 -15.87
CA ALA A 117 3.10 2.77 -16.77
C ALA A 117 4.11 3.75 -17.37
N LEU A 118 5.18 4.07 -16.65
CA LEU A 118 6.28 4.90 -17.14
C LEU A 118 7.13 4.13 -18.16
N ASP A 119 7.52 2.90 -17.82
CA ASP A 119 8.39 2.07 -18.67
C ASP A 119 7.72 1.83 -20.04
N VAL A 120 6.48 1.33 -20.03
CA VAL A 120 5.75 1.05 -21.28
C VAL A 120 5.48 2.34 -22.06
N GLY A 121 5.17 3.44 -21.37
CA GLY A 121 4.94 4.74 -22.00
C GLY A 121 6.20 5.34 -22.64
N GLN A 122 7.38 5.08 -22.08
CA GLN A 122 8.66 5.59 -22.58
C GLN A 122 9.21 4.74 -23.72
N PHE A 123 9.14 3.42 -23.60
CA PHE A 123 9.74 2.51 -24.57
C PHE A 123 8.79 2.12 -25.70
N GLY A 124 7.47 2.27 -25.50
CA GLY A 124 6.47 1.89 -26.49
C GLY A 124 6.44 0.38 -26.76
N ASP A 125 6.97 -0.41 -25.83
CA ASP A 125 7.11 -1.87 -25.94
C ASP A 125 6.47 -2.55 -24.73
N THR A 126 5.85 -3.70 -24.99
CA THR A 126 5.17 -4.54 -24.00
C THR A 126 5.95 -5.83 -23.69
N SER A 127 7.07 -6.09 -24.37
CA SER A 127 7.85 -7.34 -24.25
C SER A 127 8.41 -7.63 -22.86
N GLN A 128 8.55 -6.59 -22.02
CA GLN A 128 9.08 -6.68 -20.65
C GLN A 128 7.99 -6.67 -19.58
N VAL A 129 6.70 -6.67 -19.95
CA VAL A 129 5.59 -6.50 -19.01
C VAL A 129 5.25 -7.80 -18.27
N LEU A 130 5.30 -8.92 -18.99
CA LEU A 130 5.04 -10.25 -18.44
C LEU A 130 6.33 -11.07 -18.45
N PRO A 131 6.59 -11.88 -17.39
CA PRO A 131 7.76 -12.76 -17.32
C PRO A 131 7.69 -13.94 -18.30
#